data_AF-A0A402AR86-F1
#
_entry.id   AF-A0A402AR86-F1
#
_cell.length_a   1.000
_cell.length_b   1.000
_cell.length_c   1.000
_cell.angle_alpha   90.00
_cell.angle_beta   90.00
_cell.angle_gamma   90.00
#
_symmetry.space_group_name_H-M   'P 1'
#
loop_
_entity.id
_entity.type
_entity.pdbx_description
1 polymer ?
#
loop_
_entity_poly.entity_id
_entity_poly.type
_entity_poly.pdbx_seq_one_letter_code
_entity_poly.pdbx_strand_id
1 'polypeptide(L)'
;MTTHAATPQKLYLLPLSYSTVPAPGRTLEMVLVSYLIEMSDGKHILIDSGFPAEVPRPTGAPEPRQEKNVLAHLADLGLSPTDIDVLICTHFDIDHAGYHDAFTQAELVVQRSHYELARSGHPRFAAVRPTGTTRTSIIG
;
A
#
# COMPACT_ATOMS: atom_id res chain seq x y z
N MET A 1 -31.11 0.94 -21.63
CA MET A 1 -30.53 0.37 -20.39
C MET A 1 -29.64 1.44 -19.79
N THR A 2 -30.07 2.09 -18.71
CA THR A 2 -29.21 3.01 -17.96
C THR A 2 -28.27 2.16 -17.12
N THR A 3 -27.02 2.04 -17.54
CA THR A 3 -25.97 1.47 -16.69
C THR A 3 -25.77 2.43 -15.52
N HIS A 4 -26.21 2.03 -14.34
CA HIS A 4 -25.84 2.75 -13.12
C HIS A 4 -24.32 2.68 -12.98
N ALA A 5 -23.68 3.80 -12.72
CA ALA A 5 -22.26 3.82 -12.39
C ALA A 5 -22.04 2.99 -11.12
N ALA A 6 -20.97 2.19 -11.11
CA ALA A 6 -20.57 1.47 -9.90
C ALA A 6 -20.30 2.47 -8.77
N THR A 7 -20.77 2.16 -7.56
CA THR A 7 -20.61 3.02 -6.38
C THR A 7 -19.90 2.28 -5.24
N PRO A 8 -19.10 2.98 -4.41
CA PRO A 8 -18.57 2.40 -3.18
C PRO A 8 -19.70 1.94 -2.25
N GLN A 9 -19.59 0.72 -1.73
CA GLN A 9 -20.55 0.13 -0.78
C GLN A 9 -19.96 0.02 0.63
N LYS A 10 -18.67 -0.35 0.73
CA LYS A 10 -17.97 -0.42 2.02
C LYS A 10 -16.57 0.15 1.89
N LEU A 11 -16.12 0.77 2.97
CA LEU A 11 -14.74 1.21 3.17
C LEU A 11 -14.19 0.53 4.42
N TYR A 12 -13.15 -0.26 4.25
CA TYR A 12 -12.40 -0.85 5.34
C TYR A 12 -11.16 -0.01 5.61
N LEU A 13 -10.90 0.23 6.90
CA LEU A 13 -9.64 0.73 7.39
C LEU A 13 -8.83 -0.48 7.88
N LEU A 14 -7.64 -0.69 7.31
CA LEU A 14 -6.76 -1.82 7.62
C LEU A 14 -5.52 -1.30 8.38
N PRO A 15 -5.52 -1.30 9.73
CA PRO A 15 -4.36 -0.87 10.49
C PRO A 15 -3.22 -1.88 10.32
N LEU A 16 -2.11 -1.44 9.76
CA LEU A 16 -0.96 -2.29 9.51
C LEU A 16 0.00 -2.33 10.70
N SER A 17 0.11 -1.21 11.42
CA SER A 17 0.86 -1.10 12.67
C SER A 17 0.53 0.19 13.41
N TYR A 18 0.81 0.21 14.70
CA TYR A 18 0.74 1.40 15.55
C TYR A 18 2.12 1.74 16.06
N SER A 19 2.48 3.02 16.06
CA SER A 19 3.79 3.47 16.52
C SER A 19 3.66 4.74 17.34
N THR A 20 4.46 4.81 18.40
CA THR A 20 4.54 5.97 19.29
C THR A 20 5.76 6.79 18.88
N VAL A 21 5.53 7.92 18.23
CA VAL A 21 6.57 8.73 17.56
C VAL A 21 6.90 9.97 18.41
N PRO A 22 8.16 10.14 18.85
CA PRO A 22 8.59 11.36 19.53
C PRO A 22 8.55 12.57 18.59
N ALA A 23 8.00 13.68 19.05
CA ALA A 23 8.03 14.98 18.38
C ALA A 23 8.47 16.08 19.37
N PRO A 24 8.91 17.26 18.91
CA PRO A 24 9.29 18.34 19.82
C PRO A 24 8.16 18.66 20.82
N GLY A 25 8.42 18.41 22.10
CA GLY A 25 7.49 18.70 23.21
C GLY A 25 6.27 17.77 23.33
N ARG A 26 6.16 16.70 22.53
CA ARG A 26 5.04 15.75 22.62
C ARG A 26 5.38 14.38 22.03
N THR A 27 4.50 13.42 22.28
CA THR A 27 4.49 12.13 21.59
C THR A 27 3.25 12.01 20.72
N LEU A 28 3.41 11.46 19.52
CA LEU A 28 2.34 11.24 18.56
C LEU A 28 2.07 9.74 18.42
N GLU A 29 0.79 9.36 18.47
CA GLU A 29 0.38 8.03 18.03
C GLU A 29 0.17 8.07 16.51
N MET A 30 0.96 7.28 15.79
CA MET A 30 0.85 7.10 14.34
C MET A 30 0.33 5.71 14.03
N VAL A 31 -0.47 5.63 12.98
CA VAL A 31 -1.00 4.37 12.46
C VAL A 31 -0.57 4.25 11.02
N LEU A 32 0.11 3.16 10.71
CA LEU A 32 0.30 2.77 9.32
C LEU A 32 -0.98 2.09 8.84
N VAL A 33 -1.48 2.45 7.67
CA VAL A 33 -2.82 2.05 7.23
C VAL A 33 -2.86 1.79 5.73
N SER A 34 -3.65 0.79 5.35
CA SER A 34 -4.20 0.62 4.00
C SER A 34 -5.71 0.74 4.05
N TYR A 35 -6.34 0.99 2.91
CA TYR A 35 -7.80 1.02 2.80
C TYR A 35 -8.27 0.06 1.72
N LEU A 36 -9.41 -0.58 1.93
CA LEU A 36 -10.07 -1.41 0.92
C LEU A 36 -11.47 -0.86 0.67
N ILE A 37 -11.84 -0.72 -0.59
CA ILE A 37 -13.18 -0.34 -1.00
C ILE A 37 -13.83 -1.52 -1.73
N GLU A 38 -15.01 -1.92 -1.28
CA GLU A 38 -15.89 -2.82 -2.03
C GLU A 38 -16.86 -1.99 -2.86
N MET A 39 -16.90 -2.25 -4.17
CA MET A 39 -17.76 -1.58 -5.13
C MET A 39 -19.05 -2.37 -5.38
N SER A 40 -20.11 -1.67 -5.81
CA SER A 40 -21.42 -2.28 -6.08
C SER A 40 -21.43 -3.29 -7.23
N ASP A 41 -20.41 -3.27 -8.08
CA ASP A 41 -20.21 -4.21 -9.19
C ASP A 41 -19.32 -5.41 -8.80
N GLY A 42 -18.97 -5.55 -7.52
CA GLY A 42 -18.17 -6.65 -6.99
C GLY A 42 -16.66 -6.43 -7.04
N LYS A 43 -16.20 -5.27 -7.55
CA LYS A 43 -14.78 -4.96 -7.61
C LYS A 43 -14.21 -4.53 -6.27
N HIS A 44 -12.92 -4.80 -6.09
CA HIS A 44 -12.13 -4.39 -4.93
C HIS A 44 -11.06 -3.38 -5.32
N ILE A 45 -11.05 -2.23 -4.62
CA ILE A 45 -10.03 -1.19 -4.78
C ILE A 45 -9.21 -1.13 -3.50
N LEU A 46 -7.92 -1.46 -3.59
CA LEU A 46 -6.97 -1.29 -2.51
C LEU A 46 -6.29 0.09 -2.62
N ILE A 47 -6.09 0.76 -1.50
CA ILE A 47 -5.33 2.01 -1.41
C ILE A 47 -4.13 1.77 -0.51
N ASP A 48 -2.95 1.89 -1.11
CA ASP A 48 -1.64 1.58 -0.54
C ASP A 48 -1.49 0.15 -0.01
N SER A 49 -0.24 -0.30 0.09
CA SER A 49 0.11 -1.69 0.34
C SER A 49 1.00 -1.88 1.58
N GLY A 50 1.35 -0.80 2.29
CA GLY A 50 2.09 -0.88 3.55
C GLY A 50 3.60 -0.94 3.38
N PHE A 51 4.26 -1.39 4.45
CA PHE A 51 5.72 -1.47 4.57
C PHE A 51 6.25 -2.84 4.12
N PRO A 52 7.35 -2.94 3.33
CA PRO A 52 7.87 -4.22 2.87
C PRO A 52 8.44 -5.07 4.02
N ALA A 53 8.09 -6.35 4.06
CA ALA A 53 8.52 -7.26 5.14
C ALA A 53 10.04 -7.45 5.22
N GLU A 54 10.74 -7.34 4.10
CA GLU A 54 12.15 -7.70 3.97
C GLU A 54 13.10 -6.51 4.19
N VAL A 55 12.58 -5.29 4.33
CA VAL A 55 13.44 -4.11 4.53
C VAL A 55 13.66 -3.87 6.02
N PRO A 56 14.93 -3.88 6.49
CA PRO A 56 15.24 -3.54 7.87
C PRO A 56 14.77 -2.12 8.18
N ARG A 57 14.11 -1.96 9.34
CA ARG A 57 13.74 -0.62 9.82
C ARG A 57 14.99 0.22 10.09
N PRO A 58 14.96 1.52 9.76
CA PRO A 58 16.06 2.43 10.10
C PRO A 58 16.38 2.40 11.60
N THR A 59 17.66 2.52 11.96
CA THR A 59 18.07 2.64 13.36
C THR A 59 17.38 3.84 14.01
N GLY A 60 16.71 3.61 15.15
CA GLY A 60 15.97 4.65 15.87
C GLY A 60 14.56 4.91 15.36
N ALA A 61 14.07 4.13 14.38
CA ALA A 61 12.66 4.15 14.02
C ALA A 61 11.79 3.73 15.23
N PRO A 62 10.62 4.35 15.43
CA PRO A 62 9.68 3.93 16.46
C PRO A 62 9.31 2.45 16.31
N GLU A 63 9.32 1.72 17.43
CA GLU A 63 8.90 0.32 17.44
C GLU A 63 7.42 0.20 17.09
N PRO A 64 7.06 -0.58 16.06
CA PRO A 64 5.66 -0.83 15.75
C PRO A 64 5.06 -1.83 16.73
N ARG A 65 3.76 -1.67 16.93
CA ARG A 65 2.90 -2.52 17.74
C ARG A 65 1.78 -3.05 16.86
N GLN A 66 1.33 -4.27 17.15
CA GLN A 66 0.22 -4.93 16.46
C GLN A 66 0.43 -5.00 14.94
N GLU A 67 1.63 -5.39 14.52
CA GLU A 67 1.94 -5.50 13.10
C GLU A 67 1.09 -6.57 12.42
N LYS A 68 0.44 -6.19 11.33
CA LYS A 68 -0.31 -7.09 10.46
C LYS A 68 -0.30 -6.54 9.05
N ASN A 69 0.35 -7.25 8.13
CA ASN A 69 0.47 -6.77 6.75
C ASN A 69 -0.85 -6.81 5.99
N VAL A 70 -0.89 -6.12 4.85
CA VAL A 70 -2.09 -6.00 4.01
C VAL A 70 -2.60 -7.37 3.53
N LEU A 71 -1.71 -8.31 3.23
CA LEU A 71 -2.08 -9.67 2.78
C LEU A 71 -2.83 -10.44 3.86
N ALA A 72 -2.39 -10.34 5.12
CA ALA A 72 -3.05 -10.97 6.25
C ALA A 72 -4.42 -10.32 6.54
N HIS A 73 -4.57 -9.02 6.32
CA HIS A 73 -5.88 -8.36 6.41
C HIS A 73 -6.84 -8.82 5.32
N LEU A 74 -6.37 -8.94 4.07
CA LEU A 74 -7.18 -9.48 2.98
C LEU A 74 -7.61 -10.92 3.27
N ALA A 75 -6.71 -11.77 3.77
CA ALA A 75 -7.02 -13.14 4.11
C ALA A 75 -8.13 -13.26 5.18
N ASP A 76 -8.14 -12.38 6.19
CA ASP A 76 -9.22 -12.34 7.20
C ASP A 76 -10.58 -11.95 6.61
N LEU A 77 -10.60 -11.24 5.49
CA LEU A 77 -11.81 -10.92 4.71
C LEU A 77 -12.16 -12.02 3.69
N GLY A 78 -11.38 -13.09 3.62
CA GLY A 78 -11.54 -14.16 2.62
C GLY A 78 -11.06 -13.75 1.23
N LEU A 79 -10.23 -12.71 1.12
CA LEU A 79 -9.68 -12.19 -0.14
C LEU A 79 -8.21 -12.58 -0.30
N SER A 80 -7.79 -12.72 -1.55
CA SER A 80 -6.42 -12.91 -1.99
C SER A 80 -5.96 -11.71 -2.84
N PRO A 81 -4.66 -11.56 -3.12
CA PRO A 81 -4.18 -10.47 -3.97
C PRO A 81 -4.76 -10.47 -5.39
N THR A 82 -5.17 -11.64 -5.91
CA THR A 82 -5.80 -11.76 -7.23
C THR A 82 -7.25 -11.28 -7.26
N ASP A 83 -7.87 -11.06 -6.10
CA ASP A 83 -9.23 -10.51 -6.00
C ASP A 83 -9.25 -8.97 -6.01
N ILE A 84 -8.07 -8.32 -6.05
CA ILE A 84 -7.93 -6.87 -6.12
C ILE A 84 -7.90 -6.43 -7.58
N ASP A 85 -8.89 -5.64 -7.99
CA ASP A 85 -9.00 -5.12 -9.35
C ASP A 85 -8.14 -3.89 -9.59
N VAL A 86 -8.06 -3.02 -8.58
CA VAL A 86 -7.33 -1.74 -8.67
C VAL A 86 -6.53 -1.53 -7.40
N LEU A 87 -5.27 -1.12 -7.57
CA LEU A 87 -4.42 -0.65 -6.48
C LEU A 87 -4.04 0.81 -6.72
N ILE A 88 -4.58 1.70 -5.89
CA ILE A 88 -4.23 3.12 -5.87
C ILE A 88 -2.96 3.27 -5.04
N CYS A 89 -1.88 3.68 -5.70
CA CYS A 89 -0.64 4.06 -5.04
C CYS A 89 -0.70 5.56 -4.77
N THR A 90 -0.94 5.96 -3.52
CA THR A 90 -0.97 7.39 -3.17
C THR A 90 0.38 8.05 -3.46
N HIS A 91 1.45 7.33 -3.18
CA HIS A 91 2.83 7.62 -3.55
C HIS A 91 3.68 6.33 -3.41
N PHE A 92 5.01 6.46 -3.36
CA PHE A 92 5.96 5.34 -3.39
C PHE A 92 6.92 5.36 -2.19
N ASP A 93 6.54 6.04 -1.11
CA ASP A 93 7.33 5.92 0.11
C ASP A 93 7.22 4.50 0.66
N ILE A 94 8.22 4.14 1.45
CA ILE A 94 8.44 2.77 1.91
C ILE A 94 7.24 2.18 2.64
N ASP A 95 6.50 3.02 3.35
CA ASP A 95 5.33 2.67 4.11
C ASP A 95 4.05 2.55 3.26
N HIS A 96 4.09 2.89 1.97
CA HIS A 96 2.93 2.79 1.07
C HIS A 96 3.09 1.71 -0.01
N ALA A 97 4.31 1.40 -0.42
CA ALA A 97 4.59 0.60 -1.62
C ALA A 97 5.20 -0.78 -1.36
N GLY A 98 5.11 -1.29 -0.14
CA GLY A 98 5.82 -2.48 0.32
C GLY A 98 5.36 -3.82 -0.24
N TYR A 99 4.13 -3.91 -0.75
CA TYR A 99 3.56 -5.18 -1.23
C TYR A 99 3.03 -5.10 -2.66
N HIS A 100 3.43 -4.09 -3.45
CA HIS A 100 2.98 -3.91 -4.82
C HIS A 100 3.17 -5.16 -5.70
N ASP A 101 4.28 -5.89 -5.53
CA ASP A 101 4.59 -7.09 -6.31
C ASP A 101 3.61 -8.26 -6.07
N ALA A 102 2.82 -8.22 -4.99
CA ALA A 102 1.78 -9.23 -4.74
C ALA A 102 0.54 -9.03 -5.63
N PHE A 103 0.28 -7.81 -6.12
CA PHE A 103 -0.95 -7.43 -6.81
C PHE A 103 -0.79 -7.44 -8.34
N THR A 104 -0.23 -8.52 -8.88
CA THR A 104 0.12 -8.63 -10.31
C THR A 104 -1.07 -8.56 -11.29
N GLN A 105 -2.29 -8.79 -10.82
CA GLN A 105 -3.52 -8.74 -11.64
C GLN A 105 -4.25 -7.40 -11.55
N ALA A 106 -3.87 -6.54 -10.58
CA ALA A 106 -4.53 -5.27 -10.37
C ALA A 106 -4.06 -4.23 -11.40
N GLU A 107 -4.95 -3.30 -11.78
CA GLU A 107 -4.54 -2.05 -12.41
C GLU A 107 -3.96 -1.12 -11.35
N LEU A 108 -2.71 -0.66 -11.55
CA LEU A 108 -2.05 0.23 -10.60
C LEU A 108 -2.15 1.68 -11.04
N VAL A 109 -2.73 2.51 -10.19
CA VAL A 109 -3.04 3.91 -10.46
C VAL A 109 -2.20 4.81 -9.58
N VAL A 110 -1.45 5.72 -10.20
CA VAL A 110 -0.60 6.70 -9.52
C VAL A 110 -0.55 8.01 -10.32
N GLN A 111 -0.23 9.10 -9.64
CA GLN A 111 0.07 10.38 -10.31
C GLN A 111 1.29 10.27 -11.22
N ARG A 112 1.16 10.75 -12.47
CA ARG A 112 2.21 10.67 -13.49
C ARG A 112 3.54 11.27 -13.03
N SER A 113 3.51 12.47 -12.44
CA SER A 113 4.73 13.14 -11.96
C SER A 113 5.44 12.34 -10.87
N HIS A 114 4.68 11.67 -10.00
CA HIS A 114 5.23 10.83 -8.94
C HIS A 114 5.85 9.54 -9.51
N TYR A 115 5.20 8.96 -10.52
CA TYR A 115 5.73 7.84 -11.29
C TYR A 115 7.04 8.17 -12.00
N GLU A 116 7.09 9.29 -12.72
CA GLU A 116 8.29 9.75 -13.42
C GLU A 116 9.45 10.00 -12.45
N LEU A 117 9.18 10.64 -11.31
CA LEU A 117 10.19 10.84 -10.27
C LEU A 117 10.70 9.50 -9.71
N ALA A 118 9.82 8.54 -9.48
CA ALA A 118 10.22 7.23 -8.99
C ALA A 118 11.11 6.48 -9.99
N ARG A 119 10.72 6.48 -11.27
CA ARG A 119 11.49 5.86 -12.36
C ARG A 119 12.82 6.53 -12.64
N SER A 120 13.00 7.80 -12.27
CA SER A 120 14.26 8.53 -12.45
C SER A 120 15.42 7.96 -11.62
N GLY A 121 15.17 7.00 -10.71
CA GLY A 121 16.18 6.48 -9.80
C GLY A 121 16.28 7.27 -8.48
N HIS A 122 15.34 8.18 -8.21
CA HIS A 122 15.38 9.06 -7.04
C HIS A 122 15.62 8.28 -5.72
N PRO A 123 16.55 8.71 -4.84
CA PRO A 123 16.94 7.95 -3.63
C PRO A 123 15.80 7.70 -2.64
N ARG A 124 14.81 8.60 -2.57
CA ARG A 124 13.62 8.48 -1.71
C ARG A 124 12.92 7.11 -1.82
N PHE A 125 12.89 6.54 -3.02
CA PHE A 125 12.17 5.29 -3.30
C PHE A 125 13.09 4.08 -3.40
N ALA A 126 14.37 4.21 -3.05
CA ALA A 126 15.34 3.14 -3.21
C ALA A 126 14.95 1.85 -2.47
N ALA A 127 14.30 1.99 -1.30
CA ALA A 127 13.94 0.86 -0.46
C ALA A 127 12.76 0.03 -0.99
N VAL A 128 11.97 0.55 -1.94
CA VAL A 128 10.84 -0.16 -2.56
C VAL A 128 11.10 -0.53 -4.02
N ARG A 129 12.33 -0.30 -4.51
CA ARG A 129 12.72 -0.79 -5.82
C ARG A 129 13.07 -2.28 -5.73
N PRO A 130 12.69 -3.10 -6.73
CA PRO A 130 13.12 -4.48 -6.79
C PRO A 130 14.64 -4.54 -6.88
N THR A 131 15.23 -5.50 -6.18
CA THR A 131 16.67 -5.78 -6.22
C THR A 131 17.05 -6.79 -7.31
N GLY A 132 16.10 -7.22 -8.17
CA GLY A 132 16.30 -8.24 -9.19
C GLY A 132 15.50 -8.04 -10.50
N THR A 133 15.90 -8.75 -11.55
CA THR A 133 15.48 -8.57 -12.96
C THR A 133 14.08 -9.12 -13.31
N THR A 134 13.25 -9.48 -12.33
CA THR A 134 11.95 -10.07 -12.61
C THR A 134 10.94 -8.98 -12.95
N ARG A 135 10.65 -8.88 -14.24
CA ARG A 135 9.65 -7.99 -14.85
C ARG A 135 8.30 -8.14 -14.15
N THR A 136 7.90 -7.14 -13.38
CA THR A 136 6.64 -6.38 -13.46
C THR A 136 6.68 -5.40 -12.29
N SER A 137 7.44 -4.31 -12.42
CA SER A 137 7.57 -3.32 -11.35
C SER A 137 7.01 -2.01 -11.82
N ILE A 138 6.20 -1.38 -10.98
CA ILE A 138 5.62 -0.07 -11.26
C ILE A 138 6.71 1.00 -11.36
N ILE A 139 7.90 0.75 -10.81
CA ILE A 139 9.01 1.70 -10.83
C ILE A 139 10.14 1.25 -11.80
N GLY A 140 9.98 0.11 -12.48
CA GLY A 140 11.00 -0.53 -13.35
C GLY A 140 10.84 -0.23 -14.83
#